data_AF-A0A7V6PH20-F1
#
_entry.id   AF-A0A7V6PH20-F1
#
_cell.length_a   1.000
_cell.length_b   1.000
_cell.length_c   1.000
_cell.angle_alpha   90.00
_cell.angle_beta   90.00
_cell.angle_gamma   90.00
#
_symmetry.space_group_name_H-M   'P 1'
#
loop_
_entity.id
_entity.type
_entity.pdbx_description
1 polymer ?
#
loop_
_entity_poly.entity_id
_entity_poly.type
_entity_poly.pdbx_seq_one_letter_code
_entity_poly.pdbx_strand_id
1 'polypeptide(L)'
;MSSAHEIENELLEELALARPDFVGAMLDPSPNFGPRRDGKLPTFLILHYTGLATAEEAVQVLKSPDMEVSAHYLVHEDGRIVQMVSEKARAWHAGQSFWKGETDINSASIGIEIVNPGNLEDYPPFKDAQVEAVIRLCRDICERHAIRPENVLAHSDIAPSRKTDPGHNFPWKQLHEAGIGHYIEPTPIRGGRFLARGENGQPVEALQSMLALYGYGIAITGIFDEDTETVIKAFQRHFRPQNVDGVADVSTIDTLYRLIFSLQNVTA
;
A
#
# COMPACT_ATOMS: atom_id res chain seq x y z
N MET A 1 -36.80 -8.29 -14.34
CA MET A 1 -35.93 -8.07 -13.16
C MET A 1 -35.13 -9.31 -12.76
N SER A 2 -35.40 -10.54 -13.25
CA SER A 2 -34.59 -11.72 -12.84
C SER A 2 -33.25 -11.88 -13.56
N SER A 3 -33.13 -11.52 -14.84
CA SER A 3 -31.90 -11.80 -15.61
C SER A 3 -30.66 -11.03 -15.16
N ALA A 4 -30.80 -9.80 -14.63
CA ALA A 4 -29.65 -9.01 -14.19
C ALA A 4 -29.03 -9.57 -12.89
N HIS A 5 -29.89 -10.05 -11.99
CA HIS A 5 -29.46 -10.67 -10.73
C HIS A 5 -28.88 -12.07 -10.97
N GLU A 6 -29.42 -12.81 -11.94
CA GLU A 6 -28.84 -14.09 -12.39
C GLU A 6 -27.43 -13.91 -12.97
N ILE A 7 -27.23 -12.92 -13.86
CA ILE A 7 -25.92 -12.59 -14.44
C ILE A 7 -24.91 -12.18 -13.35
N GLU A 8 -25.35 -11.39 -12.38
CA GLU A 8 -24.49 -10.95 -11.26
C GLU A 8 -24.06 -12.14 -10.39
N ASN A 9 -24.98 -13.07 -10.09
CA ASN A 9 -24.66 -14.27 -9.32
C ASN A 9 -23.70 -15.21 -10.07
N GLU A 10 -23.91 -15.43 -11.37
CA GLU A 10 -22.99 -16.23 -12.21
C GLU A 10 -21.57 -15.62 -12.23
N LEU A 11 -21.47 -14.29 -12.33
CA LEU A 11 -20.19 -13.60 -12.28
C LEU A 11 -19.49 -13.75 -10.92
N LEU A 12 -20.25 -13.65 -9.82
CA LEU A 12 -19.71 -13.85 -8.47
C LEU A 12 -19.24 -15.29 -8.25
N GLU A 13 -19.93 -16.27 -8.81
CA GLU A 13 -19.50 -17.68 -8.77
C GLU A 13 -18.19 -17.90 -9.55
N GLU A 14 -18.01 -17.27 -10.71
CA GLU A 14 -16.75 -17.36 -11.47
C GLU A 14 -15.57 -16.70 -10.74
N LEU A 15 -15.86 -15.61 -10.02
CA LEU A 15 -14.89 -14.86 -9.23
C LEU A 15 -14.59 -15.54 -7.88
N ALA A 16 -15.42 -16.48 -7.44
CA ALA A 16 -15.23 -17.16 -6.17
C ALA A 16 -13.93 -17.97 -6.14
N LEU A 17 -13.31 -17.98 -4.96
CA LEU A 17 -12.01 -18.60 -4.75
C LEU A 17 -12.14 -20.12 -4.60
N ALA A 18 -12.04 -20.86 -5.71
CA ALA A 18 -12.12 -22.33 -5.71
C ALA A 18 -10.78 -23.02 -5.40
N ARG A 19 -9.66 -22.37 -5.72
CA ARG A 19 -8.29 -22.80 -5.45
C ARG A 19 -7.43 -21.57 -5.18
N PRO A 20 -6.33 -21.69 -4.42
CA PRO A 20 -5.49 -20.53 -4.17
C PRO A 20 -4.75 -20.11 -5.46
N ASP A 21 -4.68 -18.80 -5.69
CA ASP A 21 -3.86 -18.19 -6.74
C ASP A 21 -2.36 -18.28 -6.36
N PHE A 22 -2.04 -18.07 -5.08
CA PHE A 22 -0.71 -18.29 -4.53
C PHE A 22 -0.53 -19.73 -4.04
N VAL A 23 0.40 -20.48 -4.63
CA VAL A 23 0.64 -21.88 -4.25
C VAL A 23 1.08 -22.00 -2.78
N GLY A 24 0.32 -22.76 -1.99
CA GLY A 24 0.57 -22.97 -0.57
C GLY A 24 -0.21 -22.06 0.38
N ALA A 25 -1.01 -21.12 -0.15
CA ALA A 25 -1.98 -20.41 0.68
C ALA A 25 -3.12 -21.33 1.14
N MET A 26 -3.54 -21.15 2.38
CA MET A 26 -4.79 -21.72 2.89
C MET A 26 -5.97 -20.89 2.40
N LEU A 27 -7.11 -21.52 2.12
CA LEU A 27 -8.32 -20.79 1.73
C LEU A 27 -9.17 -20.49 2.96
N ASP A 28 -9.53 -19.21 3.12
CA ASP A 28 -10.61 -18.80 4.01
C ASP A 28 -11.41 -17.65 3.38
N PRO A 29 -12.32 -17.97 2.43
CA PRO A 29 -12.92 -16.96 1.59
C PRO A 29 -13.74 -15.92 2.36
N SER A 30 -13.56 -14.64 2.00
CA SER A 30 -14.41 -13.55 2.45
C SER A 30 -15.60 -13.37 1.51
N PRO A 31 -16.82 -13.08 2.02
CA PRO A 31 -17.95 -12.71 1.17
C PRO A 31 -17.83 -11.28 0.61
N ASN A 32 -16.90 -10.47 1.12
CA ASN A 32 -16.77 -9.05 0.80
C ASN A 32 -15.91 -8.87 -0.46
N PHE A 33 -16.44 -9.23 -1.63
CA PHE A 33 -15.79 -9.00 -2.90
C PHE A 33 -16.80 -8.66 -3.99
N GLY A 34 -16.31 -8.21 -5.13
CA GLY A 34 -17.14 -8.03 -6.32
C GLY A 34 -16.31 -8.02 -7.59
N PRO A 35 -16.92 -7.76 -8.74
CA PRO A 35 -16.17 -7.57 -9.99
C PRO A 35 -15.28 -6.33 -9.91
N ARG A 36 -14.11 -6.40 -10.54
CA ARG A 36 -13.27 -5.22 -10.79
C ARG A 36 -14.03 -4.26 -11.71
N ARG A 37 -13.99 -2.96 -11.39
CA ARG A 37 -14.68 -1.93 -12.17
C ARG A 37 -13.89 -1.59 -13.43
N ASP A 38 -14.60 -1.14 -14.47
CA ASP A 38 -14.02 -0.64 -15.73
C ASP A 38 -13.05 -1.61 -16.44
N GLY A 39 -13.18 -2.91 -16.21
CA GLY A 39 -12.27 -3.92 -16.77
C GLY A 39 -10.83 -3.83 -16.26
N LYS A 40 -10.60 -3.16 -15.12
CA LYS A 40 -9.28 -2.99 -14.52
C LYS A 40 -8.66 -4.33 -14.15
N LEU A 41 -7.34 -4.39 -14.30
CA LEU A 41 -6.50 -5.49 -13.84
C LEU A 41 -5.58 -4.99 -12.72
N PRO A 42 -5.04 -5.90 -11.88
CA PRO A 42 -4.09 -5.50 -10.86
C PRO A 42 -2.81 -4.93 -11.47
N THR A 43 -2.54 -3.66 -11.21
CA THR A 43 -1.28 -2.99 -11.55
C THR A 43 -0.57 -2.45 -10.33
N PHE A 44 -1.19 -2.54 -9.15
CA PHE A 44 -0.63 -2.15 -7.85
C PHE A 44 -0.68 -3.31 -6.85
N LEU A 45 0.27 -3.30 -5.93
CA LEU A 45 0.28 -4.16 -4.75
C LEU A 45 0.29 -3.27 -3.51
N ILE A 46 -0.75 -3.38 -2.68
CA ILE A 46 -0.92 -2.52 -1.50
C ILE A 46 -0.72 -3.34 -0.23
N LEU A 47 0.21 -2.89 0.61
CA LEU A 47 0.55 -3.52 1.88
C LEU A 47 -0.13 -2.78 3.04
N HIS A 48 -0.73 -3.56 3.94
CA HIS A 48 -1.46 -3.12 5.11
C HIS A 48 -0.90 -3.81 6.36
N TYR A 49 -1.18 -3.25 7.53
CA TYR A 49 -1.27 -4.03 8.75
C TYR A 49 -2.75 -4.15 9.14
N THR A 50 -3.07 -5.18 9.93
CA THR A 50 -4.45 -5.40 10.39
C THR A 50 -4.91 -4.40 11.44
N GLY A 51 -4.01 -3.94 12.31
CA GLY A 51 -4.34 -3.02 13.40
C GLY A 51 -5.13 -3.73 14.49
N LEU A 52 -4.93 -5.04 14.60
CA LEU A 52 -5.62 -5.97 15.48
C LEU A 52 -4.59 -6.84 16.17
N ALA A 53 -4.94 -7.35 17.36
CA ALA A 53 -4.00 -8.07 18.20
C ALA A 53 -3.70 -9.48 17.67
N THR A 54 -4.64 -10.09 16.95
CA THR A 54 -4.53 -11.47 16.48
C THR A 54 -5.01 -11.66 15.04
N ALA A 55 -4.55 -12.74 14.42
CA ALA A 55 -4.99 -13.13 13.09
C ALA A 55 -6.46 -13.56 13.08
N GLU A 56 -6.94 -14.21 14.14
CA GLU A 56 -8.33 -14.64 14.28
C GLU A 56 -9.29 -13.45 14.27
N GLU A 57 -8.96 -12.36 14.98
CA GLU A 57 -9.70 -11.10 14.92
C GLU A 57 -9.71 -10.52 13.51
N ALA A 58 -8.56 -10.50 12.83
CA ALA A 58 -8.46 -10.01 11.47
C ALA A 58 -9.34 -10.80 10.50
N VAL A 59 -9.36 -12.14 10.61
CA VAL A 59 -10.25 -13.00 9.82
C VAL A 59 -11.72 -12.65 10.07
N GLN A 60 -12.14 -12.46 11.33
CA GLN A 60 -13.53 -12.09 11.62
C GLN A 60 -13.93 -10.75 11.00
N VAL A 61 -13.06 -9.74 11.10
CA VAL A 61 -13.32 -8.42 10.52
C VAL A 61 -13.39 -8.48 8.99
N LEU A 62 -12.40 -9.12 8.36
CA LEU A 62 -12.30 -9.20 6.89
C LEU A 62 -13.39 -10.08 6.26
N LYS A 63 -14.11 -10.87 7.07
CA LYS A 63 -15.25 -11.70 6.62
C LYS A 63 -16.61 -11.15 7.05
N SER A 64 -16.64 -10.11 7.89
CA SER A 64 -17.89 -9.55 8.39
C SER A 64 -18.62 -8.82 7.25
N PRO A 65 -19.83 -9.25 6.86
CA PRO A 65 -20.61 -8.57 5.82
C PRO A 65 -20.92 -7.12 6.18
N ASP A 66 -21.08 -6.81 7.47
CA ASP A 66 -21.41 -5.47 7.97
C ASP A 66 -20.23 -4.49 7.87
N MET A 67 -19.01 -4.99 7.81
CA MET A 67 -17.80 -4.15 7.79
C MET A 67 -17.42 -3.72 6.36
N GLU A 68 -17.88 -4.44 5.34
CA GLU A 68 -17.58 -4.18 3.93
C GLU A 68 -16.09 -3.93 3.65
N VAL A 69 -15.22 -4.68 4.34
CA VAL A 69 -13.77 -4.70 4.11
C VAL A 69 -13.28 -6.12 3.87
N SER A 70 -12.24 -6.24 3.04
CA SER A 70 -11.55 -7.50 2.76
C SER A 70 -10.18 -7.24 2.17
N ALA A 71 -9.33 -8.26 2.16
CA ALA A 71 -8.07 -8.28 1.45
C ALA A 71 -7.97 -9.55 0.60
N HIS A 72 -7.05 -9.56 -0.36
CA HIS A 72 -6.81 -10.77 -1.13
C HIS A 72 -6.10 -11.81 -0.27
N TYR A 73 -5.13 -11.35 0.54
CA TYR A 73 -4.34 -12.20 1.42
C TYR A 73 -4.25 -11.63 2.83
N LEU A 74 -4.12 -12.54 3.80
CA LEU A 74 -3.76 -12.28 5.18
C LEU A 74 -2.51 -13.10 5.54
N VAL A 75 -1.47 -12.46 6.08
CA VAL A 75 -0.25 -13.12 6.55
C VAL A 75 -0.21 -13.12 8.07
N HIS A 76 -0.30 -14.32 8.66
CA HIS A 76 -0.22 -14.55 10.09
C HIS A 76 1.20 -14.29 10.62
N GLU A 77 1.32 -14.11 11.93
CA GLU A 77 2.61 -13.83 12.59
C GLU A 77 3.59 -15.00 12.51
N ASP A 78 3.10 -16.23 12.29
CA ASP A 78 3.91 -17.44 12.08
C ASP A 78 4.30 -17.67 10.61
N GLY A 79 3.93 -16.76 9.70
CA GLY A 79 4.20 -16.84 8.27
C GLY A 79 3.20 -17.68 7.46
N ARG A 80 2.12 -18.19 8.08
CA ARG A 80 1.01 -18.77 7.31
C ARG A 80 0.34 -17.69 6.46
N ILE A 81 0.05 -18.05 5.21
CA ILE A 81 -0.66 -17.20 4.25
C ILE A 81 -2.06 -17.76 4.05
N VAL A 82 -3.07 -16.92 4.28
CA VAL A 82 -4.46 -17.21 4.00
C VAL A 82 -4.91 -16.35 2.82
N GLN A 83 -5.51 -16.97 1.80
CA GLN A 83 -6.15 -16.24 0.71
C GLN A 83 -7.65 -16.15 0.96
N MET A 84 -8.16 -14.93 0.96
CA MET A 84 -9.55 -14.61 1.29
C MET A 84 -10.35 -14.16 0.07
N VAL A 85 -9.72 -13.52 -0.91
CA VAL A 85 -10.37 -13.08 -2.15
C VAL A 85 -9.51 -13.49 -3.34
N SER A 86 -10.16 -13.99 -4.38
CA SER A 86 -9.54 -14.29 -5.68
C SER A 86 -8.91 -13.05 -6.27
N GLU A 87 -7.72 -13.17 -6.83
CA GLU A 87 -7.05 -12.02 -7.46
C GLU A 87 -7.76 -11.52 -8.71
N LYS A 88 -8.64 -12.34 -9.30
CA LYS A 88 -9.54 -11.89 -10.37
C LYS A 88 -10.62 -10.92 -9.88
N ALA A 89 -11.01 -11.05 -8.61
CA ALA A 89 -12.04 -10.25 -7.99
C ALA A 89 -11.47 -8.97 -7.37
N ARG A 90 -12.35 -8.02 -7.08
CA ARG A 90 -12.06 -6.80 -6.33
C ARG A 90 -12.28 -7.05 -4.85
N ALA A 91 -11.20 -7.13 -4.07
CA ALA A 91 -11.27 -6.99 -2.62
C ALA A 91 -11.45 -5.52 -2.21
N TRP A 92 -11.89 -5.28 -0.97
CA TRP A 92 -12.25 -3.96 -0.45
C TRP A 92 -11.29 -3.53 0.66
N HIS A 93 -10.05 -3.19 0.30
CA HIS A 93 -8.97 -2.86 1.26
C HIS A 93 -8.51 -1.39 1.20
N ALA A 94 -8.43 -0.80 0.01
CA ALA A 94 -7.83 0.52 -0.20
C ALA A 94 -8.77 1.68 0.18
N GLY A 95 -10.09 1.49 0.08
CA GLY A 95 -11.08 2.54 0.29
C GLY A 95 -10.86 3.77 -0.62
N GLN A 96 -11.21 4.96 -0.12
CA GLN A 96 -10.87 6.22 -0.80
C GLN A 96 -9.33 6.39 -0.82
N SER A 97 -8.79 6.46 -2.03
CA SER A 97 -7.34 6.42 -2.26
C SER A 97 -6.98 7.06 -3.61
N PHE A 98 -5.71 7.39 -3.79
CA PHE A 98 -5.16 7.96 -5.02
C PHE A 98 -3.71 7.52 -5.23
N TRP A 99 -3.34 7.13 -6.45
CA TRP A 99 -1.94 7.04 -6.86
C TRP A 99 -1.78 7.23 -8.36
N LYS A 100 -0.90 8.14 -8.80
CA LYS A 100 -0.60 8.42 -10.22
C LYS A 100 -1.85 8.57 -11.11
N GLY A 101 -2.90 9.21 -10.59
CA GLY A 101 -4.15 9.43 -11.31
C GLY A 101 -5.19 8.31 -11.20
N GLU A 102 -4.83 7.14 -10.65
CA GLU A 102 -5.81 6.10 -10.30
C GLU A 102 -6.50 6.45 -8.98
N THR A 103 -7.82 6.31 -8.93
CA THR A 103 -8.68 6.66 -7.77
C THR A 103 -9.49 5.48 -7.24
N ASP A 104 -9.65 4.41 -8.01
CA ASP A 104 -10.26 3.15 -7.59
C ASP A 104 -9.19 2.06 -7.46
N ILE A 105 -8.27 2.28 -6.50
CA ILE A 105 -7.14 1.39 -6.26
C ILE A 105 -7.60 -0.03 -5.95
N ASN A 106 -8.74 -0.23 -5.27
CA ASN A 106 -9.32 -1.56 -5.06
C ASN A 106 -9.48 -2.37 -6.36
N SER A 107 -9.99 -1.73 -7.43
CA SER A 107 -10.16 -2.41 -8.72
C SER A 107 -8.84 -2.62 -9.46
N ALA A 108 -7.84 -1.77 -9.20
CA ALA A 108 -6.53 -1.81 -9.85
C ALA A 108 -5.42 -2.50 -9.03
N SER A 109 -5.75 -3.17 -7.91
CA SER A 109 -4.72 -3.70 -7.02
C SER A 109 -5.02 -5.08 -6.43
N ILE A 110 -3.94 -5.68 -5.92
CA ILE A 110 -3.95 -6.75 -4.92
C ILE A 110 -3.62 -6.13 -3.55
N GLY A 111 -4.27 -6.63 -2.50
CA GLY A 111 -4.14 -6.14 -1.12
C GLY A 111 -3.71 -7.26 -0.20
N ILE A 112 -2.66 -7.02 0.58
CA ILE A 112 -2.14 -7.96 1.58
C ILE A 112 -2.27 -7.31 2.97
N GLU A 113 -3.04 -7.96 3.83
CA GLU A 113 -3.10 -7.66 5.26
C GLU A 113 -2.03 -8.46 6.00
N ILE A 114 -1.30 -7.81 6.89
CA ILE A 114 -0.22 -8.43 7.65
C ILE A 114 -0.57 -8.27 9.13
N VAL A 115 -0.70 -9.39 9.84
CA VAL A 115 -1.13 -9.37 11.24
C VAL A 115 -0.11 -8.63 12.09
N ASN A 116 -0.47 -7.43 12.51
CA ASN A 116 0.33 -6.57 13.36
C ASN A 116 -0.62 -5.54 14.00
N PRO A 117 -0.55 -5.32 15.32
CA PRO A 117 -1.44 -4.39 16.02
C PRO A 117 -1.17 -2.92 15.65
N GLY A 118 -0.07 -2.64 14.95
CA GLY A 118 0.23 -1.33 14.40
C GLY A 118 0.29 -0.27 15.49
N ASN A 119 -0.42 0.84 15.28
CA ASN A 119 -0.45 1.95 16.22
C ASN A 119 -1.02 1.61 17.62
N LEU A 120 -1.77 0.52 17.77
CA LEU A 120 -2.33 0.10 19.06
C LEU A 120 -1.23 -0.28 20.07
N GLU A 121 -0.09 -0.77 19.57
CA GLU A 121 1.06 -1.18 20.38
C GLU A 121 2.35 -0.47 19.94
N ASP A 122 2.25 0.79 19.52
CA ASP A 122 3.38 1.62 19.09
C ASP A 122 4.22 0.98 17.97
N TYR A 123 3.54 0.40 16.98
CA TYR A 123 4.11 -0.19 15.77
C TYR A 123 5.13 -1.30 16.07
N PRO A 124 4.78 -2.44 16.68
CA PRO A 124 5.76 -3.48 16.95
C PRO A 124 6.38 -4.00 15.63
N PRO A 125 7.64 -4.47 15.66
CA PRO A 125 8.27 -5.03 14.47
C PRO A 125 7.51 -6.26 13.98
N PHE A 126 7.53 -6.46 12.66
CA PHE A 126 7.02 -7.67 12.04
C PHE A 126 7.97 -8.85 12.32
N LYS A 127 7.42 -10.05 12.57
CA LYS A 127 8.23 -11.24 12.89
C LYS A 127 8.95 -11.74 11.63
N ASP A 128 10.15 -12.31 11.77
CA ASP A 128 10.95 -12.77 10.63
C ASP A 128 10.20 -13.74 9.70
N ALA A 129 9.53 -14.74 10.27
CA ALA A 129 8.72 -15.71 9.50
C ALA A 129 7.60 -15.03 8.69
N GLN A 130 7.01 -13.96 9.25
CA GLN A 130 5.99 -13.17 8.58
C GLN A 130 6.59 -12.35 7.43
N VAL A 131 7.75 -11.71 7.64
CA VAL A 131 8.46 -10.95 6.61
C VAL A 131 8.89 -11.86 5.46
N GLU A 132 9.43 -13.04 5.74
CA GLU A 132 9.78 -14.05 4.73
C GLU A 132 8.56 -14.51 3.91
N ALA A 133 7.42 -14.72 4.56
CA ALA A 133 6.16 -15.06 3.89
C ALA A 133 5.68 -13.92 2.98
N VAL A 134 5.71 -12.67 3.46
CA VAL A 134 5.36 -11.48 2.68
C VAL A 134 6.27 -11.35 1.47
N ILE A 135 7.59 -11.53 1.61
CA ILE A 135 8.52 -11.47 0.48
C ILE A 135 8.17 -12.51 -0.58
N ARG A 136 7.94 -13.77 -0.20
CA ARG A 136 7.56 -14.83 -1.15
C ARG A 136 6.25 -14.51 -1.86
N LEU A 137 5.25 -14.05 -1.12
CA LEU A 137 3.94 -13.70 -1.64
C LEU A 137 4.00 -12.52 -2.61
N CYS A 138 4.65 -11.43 -2.20
CA CYS A 138 4.79 -10.23 -3.02
C CYS A 138 5.54 -10.52 -4.33
N ARG A 139 6.62 -11.32 -4.28
CA ARG A 139 7.36 -11.70 -5.50
C ARG A 139 6.48 -12.43 -6.49
N ASP A 140 5.77 -13.45 -6.03
CA ASP A 140 4.87 -14.26 -6.86
C ASP A 140 3.74 -13.41 -7.49
N ILE A 141 3.11 -12.53 -6.71
CA ILE A 141 2.07 -11.61 -7.20
C ILE A 141 2.65 -10.64 -8.24
N CYS A 142 3.82 -10.05 -7.96
CA CYS A 142 4.44 -9.09 -8.88
C CYS A 142 4.83 -9.75 -10.20
N GLU A 143 5.34 -10.99 -10.17
CA GLU A 143 5.66 -11.76 -11.37
C GLU A 143 4.40 -12.11 -12.17
N ARG A 144 3.34 -12.61 -11.52
CA ARG A 144 2.10 -13.03 -12.20
C ARG A 144 1.33 -11.89 -12.84
N HIS A 145 1.33 -10.71 -12.22
CA HIS A 145 0.61 -9.52 -12.71
C HIS A 145 1.51 -8.49 -13.40
N ALA A 146 2.81 -8.75 -13.50
CA ALA A 146 3.81 -7.80 -13.99
C ALA A 146 3.74 -6.43 -13.27
N ILE A 147 3.53 -6.44 -11.95
CA ILE A 147 3.46 -5.22 -11.14
C ILE A 147 4.86 -4.60 -11.08
N ARG A 148 4.95 -3.35 -11.52
CA ARG A 148 6.21 -2.60 -11.50
C ARG A 148 6.64 -2.28 -10.06
N PRO A 149 7.94 -2.22 -9.77
CA PRO A 149 8.43 -1.94 -8.41
C PRO A 149 7.82 -0.68 -7.78
N GLU A 150 7.67 0.40 -8.53
CA GLU A 150 7.11 1.68 -8.04
C GLU A 150 5.59 1.68 -7.84
N ASN A 151 4.95 0.54 -8.06
CA ASN A 151 3.53 0.30 -7.79
C ASN A 151 3.31 -0.68 -6.61
N VAL A 152 4.37 -1.07 -5.89
CA VAL A 152 4.27 -1.73 -4.59
C VAL A 152 4.30 -0.67 -3.50
N LEU A 153 3.19 -0.48 -2.81
CA LEU A 153 2.91 0.72 -2.01
C LEU A 153 2.38 0.39 -0.62
N ALA A 154 2.58 1.30 0.32
CA ALA A 154 1.85 1.32 1.58
C ALA A 154 0.40 1.77 1.36
N HIS A 155 -0.51 1.37 2.23
CA HIS A 155 -1.83 2.01 2.29
C HIS A 155 -1.71 3.51 2.63
N SER A 156 -0.75 3.86 3.48
CA SER A 156 -0.44 5.26 3.80
C SER A 156 0.08 6.07 2.61
N ASP A 157 0.61 5.45 1.55
CA ASP A 157 1.01 6.18 0.35
C ASP A 157 -0.19 6.64 -0.46
N ILE A 158 -1.18 5.75 -0.60
CA ILE A 158 -2.35 5.99 -1.42
C ILE A 158 -3.47 6.73 -0.67
N ALA A 159 -3.42 6.75 0.67
CA ALA A 159 -4.42 7.39 1.53
C ALA A 159 -3.77 8.12 2.72
N PRO A 160 -2.86 9.09 2.47
CA PRO A 160 -1.97 9.66 3.49
C PRO A 160 -2.71 10.38 4.63
N SER A 161 -3.88 10.95 4.38
CA SER A 161 -4.72 11.63 5.39
C SER A 161 -5.54 10.69 6.27
N ARG A 162 -5.66 9.41 5.91
CA ARG A 162 -6.53 8.44 6.58
C ARG A 162 -5.79 7.26 7.16
N LYS A 163 -4.63 6.91 6.60
CA LYS A 163 -3.96 5.63 6.83
C LYS A 163 -2.49 5.81 7.17
N THR A 164 -1.98 5.00 8.09
CA THR A 164 -0.57 4.99 8.51
C THR A 164 0.09 3.63 8.33
N ASP A 165 -0.67 2.61 7.94
CA ASP A 165 -0.24 1.26 7.64
C ASP A 165 0.57 1.16 6.33
N PRO A 166 1.53 0.22 6.25
CA PRO A 166 1.91 -0.79 7.24
C PRO A 166 2.85 -0.24 8.35
N GLY A 167 2.97 1.08 8.48
CA GLY A 167 3.74 1.73 9.55
C GLY A 167 5.23 1.88 9.23
N HIS A 168 5.92 2.62 10.08
CA HIS A 168 7.35 2.94 9.89
C HIS A 168 8.28 1.77 10.22
N ASN A 169 7.78 0.71 10.88
CA ASN A 169 8.53 -0.50 11.19
C ASN A 169 8.35 -1.62 10.17
N PHE A 170 7.61 -1.38 9.08
CA PHE A 170 7.56 -2.31 7.96
C PHE A 170 8.91 -2.32 7.19
N PRO A 171 9.50 -3.50 6.92
CA PRO A 171 10.88 -3.59 6.43
C PRO A 171 10.99 -3.40 4.90
N TRP A 172 10.63 -2.20 4.39
CA TRP A 172 10.69 -1.85 2.96
C TRP A 172 12.04 -2.14 2.30
N LYS A 173 13.14 -1.89 3.02
CA LYS A 173 14.49 -2.20 2.54
C LYS A 173 14.70 -3.70 2.28
N GLN A 174 14.21 -4.57 3.17
CA GLN A 174 14.36 -6.02 3.00
C GLN A 174 13.54 -6.53 1.81
N LEU A 175 12.34 -5.97 1.59
CA LEU A 175 11.55 -6.26 0.39
C LEU A 175 12.30 -5.86 -0.88
N HIS A 176 12.88 -4.66 -0.90
CA HIS A 176 13.65 -4.17 -2.04
C HIS A 176 14.90 -5.01 -2.33
N GLU A 177 15.65 -5.39 -1.30
CA GLU A 177 16.79 -6.31 -1.43
C GLU A 177 16.37 -7.68 -1.98
N ALA A 178 15.12 -8.08 -1.76
CA ALA A 178 14.50 -9.26 -2.35
C ALA A 178 13.93 -9.03 -3.77
N GLY A 179 14.15 -7.86 -4.37
CA GLY A 179 13.73 -7.50 -5.72
C GLY A 179 12.28 -6.98 -5.82
N ILE A 180 11.67 -6.58 -4.70
CA ILE A 180 10.26 -6.17 -4.63
C ILE A 180 10.18 -4.71 -4.20
N GLY A 181 9.45 -3.91 -4.96
CA GLY A 181 9.20 -2.51 -4.59
C GLY A 181 10.34 -1.57 -4.97
N HIS A 182 9.98 -0.31 -5.14
CA HIS A 182 10.93 0.76 -5.44
C HIS A 182 11.42 1.38 -4.14
N TYR A 183 12.71 1.30 -3.87
CA TYR A 183 13.32 1.85 -2.66
C TYR A 183 14.74 2.29 -2.99
N ILE A 184 15.24 3.27 -2.23
CA ILE A 184 16.65 3.63 -2.19
C ILE A 184 17.04 3.88 -0.74
N GLU A 185 18.31 3.67 -0.41
CA GLU A 185 18.81 4.06 0.90
C GLU A 185 18.62 5.58 1.10
N PRO A 186 17.90 6.02 2.15
CA PRO A 186 17.60 7.42 2.36
C PRO A 186 18.87 8.21 2.61
N THR A 187 18.87 9.44 2.12
CA THR A 187 19.98 10.36 2.37
C THR A 187 20.09 10.63 3.88
N PRO A 188 21.28 10.59 4.50
CA PRO A 188 21.41 10.77 5.95
C PRO A 188 20.83 12.10 6.46
N ILE A 189 20.19 12.03 7.63
CA ILE A 189 19.63 13.20 8.32
C ILE A 189 20.77 14.11 8.79
N ARG A 190 20.68 15.39 8.44
CA ARG A 190 21.65 16.42 8.86
C ARG A 190 20.95 17.76 9.01
N GLY A 191 21.54 18.64 9.82
CA GLY A 191 21.05 20.01 9.96
C GLY A 191 21.13 20.78 8.63
N GLY A 192 20.24 21.75 8.45
CA GLY A 192 20.17 22.57 7.25
C GLY A 192 18.85 23.33 7.15
N ARG A 193 18.64 23.99 6.00
CA ARG A 193 17.31 24.50 5.66
C ARG A 193 16.35 23.33 5.45
N PHE A 194 15.12 23.52 5.88
CA PHE A 194 14.02 22.58 5.75
C PHE A 194 12.77 23.35 5.32
N LEU A 195 11.77 22.62 4.81
CA LEU A 195 10.42 23.16 4.63
C LEU A 195 9.43 22.58 5.63
N ALA A 196 8.58 23.41 6.21
CA ALA A 196 7.60 23.01 7.22
C ALA A 196 6.34 23.89 7.17
N ARG A 197 5.32 23.51 7.97
CA ARG A 197 4.02 24.18 8.02
C ARG A 197 4.16 25.70 8.19
N GLY A 198 3.49 26.45 7.31
CA GLY A 198 3.51 27.91 7.29
C GLY A 198 4.48 28.52 6.28
N GLU A 199 5.41 27.74 5.74
CA GLU A 199 6.23 28.20 4.61
C GLU A 199 5.46 28.22 3.29
N ASN A 200 5.94 29.01 2.34
CA ASN A 200 5.30 29.20 1.04
C ASN A 200 6.28 29.66 -0.04
N GLY A 201 5.83 29.63 -1.29
CA GLY A 201 6.57 30.07 -2.48
C GLY A 201 7.12 28.91 -3.30
N GLN A 202 7.97 29.26 -4.27
CA GLN A 202 8.52 28.33 -5.26
C GLN A 202 9.18 27.07 -4.69
N PRO A 203 9.91 27.10 -3.54
CA PRO A 203 10.46 25.88 -2.96
C PRO A 203 9.41 24.86 -2.55
N VAL A 204 8.27 25.33 -2.00
CA VAL A 204 7.15 24.46 -1.63
C VAL A 204 6.43 23.93 -2.87
N GLU A 205 6.23 24.79 -3.87
CA GLU A 205 5.64 24.41 -5.15
C GLU A 205 6.46 23.30 -5.83
N ALA A 206 7.78 23.42 -5.82
CA ALA A 206 8.69 22.41 -6.35
C ALA A 206 8.61 21.08 -5.58
N LEU A 207 8.54 21.14 -4.24
CA LEU A 207 8.36 19.95 -3.40
C LEU A 207 7.04 19.23 -3.69
N GLN A 208 5.92 19.96 -3.71
CA GLN A 208 4.61 19.43 -4.04
C GLN A 208 4.60 18.82 -5.45
N SER A 209 5.25 19.47 -6.41
CA SER A 209 5.40 18.97 -7.78
C SER A 209 6.19 17.65 -7.83
N MET A 210 7.26 17.52 -7.04
CA MET A 210 8.02 16.25 -6.95
C MET A 210 7.18 15.13 -6.32
N LEU A 211 6.43 15.41 -5.25
CA LEU A 211 5.53 14.42 -4.64
C LEU A 211 4.45 13.95 -5.63
N ALA A 212 3.83 14.89 -6.35
CA ALA A 212 2.86 14.59 -7.40
C ALA A 212 3.49 13.79 -8.55
N LEU A 213 4.70 14.15 -8.99
CA LEU A 213 5.44 13.44 -10.03
C LEU A 213 5.78 12.00 -9.60
N TYR A 214 6.13 11.79 -8.33
CA TYR A 214 6.38 10.45 -7.81
C TYR A 214 5.10 9.60 -7.76
N GLY A 215 3.97 10.19 -7.37
CA GLY A 215 2.66 9.54 -7.49
C GLY A 215 1.59 9.98 -6.48
N TYR A 216 1.96 10.78 -5.48
CA TYR A 216 1.03 11.19 -4.42
C TYR A 216 -0.08 12.11 -4.95
N GLY A 217 -1.28 11.96 -4.40
CA GLY A 217 -2.38 12.88 -4.62
C GLY A 217 -2.21 14.13 -3.77
N ILE A 218 -1.66 15.19 -4.36
CA ILE A 218 -1.41 16.46 -3.68
C ILE A 218 -1.68 17.65 -4.61
N ALA A 219 -2.23 18.73 -4.06
CA ALA A 219 -2.40 19.99 -4.78
C ALA A 219 -1.09 20.79 -4.78
N ILE A 220 -0.77 21.42 -5.91
CA ILE A 220 0.41 22.28 -6.05
C ILE A 220 -0.03 23.73 -5.77
N THR A 221 -0.06 24.10 -4.49
CA THR A 221 -0.53 25.40 -4.00
C THR A 221 0.62 26.38 -3.74
N GLY A 222 1.84 25.88 -3.61
CA GLY A 222 2.99 26.65 -3.14
C GLY A 222 2.89 27.04 -1.66
N ILE A 223 1.99 26.44 -0.88
CA ILE A 223 1.82 26.66 0.56
C ILE A 223 2.05 25.34 1.29
N PHE A 224 2.91 25.33 2.29
CA PHE A 224 3.17 24.15 3.11
C PHE A 224 2.09 24.11 4.19
N ASP A 225 0.96 23.52 3.82
CA ASP A 225 -0.23 23.33 4.65
C ASP A 225 -0.26 21.95 5.32
N GLU A 226 -1.37 21.65 5.97
CA GLU A 226 -1.59 20.37 6.66
C GLU A 226 -1.61 19.18 5.69
N ASP A 227 -2.15 19.36 4.48
CA ASP A 227 -2.17 18.31 3.45
C ASP A 227 -0.75 17.99 2.98
N THR A 228 0.07 19.03 2.77
CA THR A 228 1.49 18.87 2.42
C THR A 228 2.26 18.13 3.52
N GLU A 229 2.09 18.53 4.79
CA GLU A 229 2.73 17.85 5.92
C GLU A 229 2.31 16.37 6.00
N THR A 230 1.03 16.09 5.77
CA THR A 230 0.46 14.74 5.82
C THR A 230 1.07 13.83 4.76
N VAL A 231 1.21 14.32 3.52
CA VAL A 231 1.87 13.59 2.43
C VAL A 231 3.36 13.39 2.73
N ILE A 232 4.04 14.39 3.28
CA ILE A 232 5.45 14.24 3.70
C ILE A 232 5.60 13.14 4.76
N LYS A 233 4.71 13.08 5.75
CA LYS A 233 4.76 11.99 6.75
C LYS A 233 4.54 10.62 6.11
N ALA A 234 3.64 10.49 5.13
CA ALA A 234 3.46 9.23 4.41
C ALA A 234 4.74 8.82 3.67
N PHE A 235 5.32 9.73 2.90
CA PHE A 235 6.60 9.52 2.24
C PHE A 235 7.72 9.12 3.22
N GLN A 236 7.84 9.81 4.34
CA GLN A 236 8.85 9.50 5.36
C GLN A 236 8.63 8.09 5.96
N ARG A 237 7.40 7.67 6.26
CA ARG A 237 7.12 6.32 6.79
C ARG A 237 7.62 5.21 5.86
N HIS A 238 7.51 5.41 4.54
CA HIS A 238 7.95 4.42 3.56
C HIS A 238 9.46 4.52 3.31
N PHE A 239 9.96 5.71 2.96
CA PHE A 239 11.31 5.86 2.39
C PHE A 239 12.37 6.33 3.38
N ARG A 240 11.99 6.92 4.51
CA ARG A 240 12.90 7.49 5.51
C ARG A 240 12.34 7.33 6.94
N PRO A 241 12.13 6.09 7.42
CA PRO A 241 11.38 5.82 8.66
C PRO A 241 12.10 6.25 9.94
N GLN A 242 13.40 6.58 9.87
CA GLN A 242 14.20 6.98 11.03
C GLN A 242 13.67 8.27 11.71
N ASN A 243 12.92 9.10 10.98
CA ASN A 243 12.24 10.25 11.54
C ASN A 243 11.02 10.63 10.67
N VAL A 244 9.82 10.61 11.25
CA VAL A 244 8.54 10.88 10.58
C VAL A 244 7.88 12.10 11.21
N ASP A 245 8.45 13.27 10.97
CA ASP A 245 8.06 14.54 11.60
C ASP A 245 7.20 15.43 10.70
N GLY A 246 7.07 15.11 9.40
CA GLY A 246 6.37 15.95 8.44
C GLY A 246 7.17 17.17 7.97
N VAL A 247 8.44 17.26 8.35
CA VAL A 247 9.36 18.33 7.94
C VAL A 247 10.15 17.87 6.72
N ALA A 248 10.06 18.62 5.62
CA ALA A 248 10.83 18.34 4.41
C ALA A 248 12.25 18.89 4.54
N ASP A 249 13.09 18.14 5.25
CA ASP A 249 14.52 18.41 5.37
C ASP A 249 15.30 17.94 4.13
N VAL A 250 16.62 18.17 4.12
CA VAL A 250 17.50 17.75 3.02
C VAL A 250 17.45 16.25 2.78
N SER A 251 17.32 15.44 3.83
CA SER A 251 17.19 13.98 3.72
C SER A 251 15.93 13.61 2.94
N THR A 252 14.79 14.19 3.30
CA THR A 252 13.49 13.95 2.67
C THR A 252 13.50 14.39 1.21
N ILE A 253 13.94 15.62 0.92
CA ILE A 253 13.95 16.20 -0.42
C ILE A 253 14.87 15.45 -1.37
N ASP A 254 16.11 15.15 -0.94
CA ASP A 254 17.09 14.45 -1.78
C ASP A 254 16.70 12.99 -2.02
N THR A 255 16.12 12.32 -1.03
CA THR A 255 15.60 10.95 -1.19
C THR A 255 14.47 10.92 -2.24
N LEU A 256 13.51 11.85 -2.16
CA LEU A 256 12.44 11.98 -3.15
C LEU A 256 12.98 12.25 -4.56
N TYR A 257 13.93 13.18 -4.68
CA TYR A 257 14.59 13.49 -5.96
C TYR A 257 15.28 12.27 -6.57
N ARG A 258 16.06 11.53 -5.77
CA ARG A 258 16.79 10.33 -6.21
C ARG A 258 15.84 9.20 -6.61
N LEU A 259 14.71 9.03 -5.91
CA LEU A 259 13.65 8.09 -6.30
C LEU A 259 13.11 8.44 -7.69
N ILE A 260 12.67 9.69 -7.90
CA ILE A 260 12.15 10.16 -9.19
C ILE A 260 13.19 9.96 -10.30
N PHE A 261 14.44 10.34 -10.05
CA PHE A 261 15.53 10.21 -11.01
C PHE A 261 15.78 8.74 -11.39
N SER A 262 15.71 7.82 -10.44
CA SER A 262 15.88 6.39 -10.74
C SER A 262 14.79 5.82 -11.65
N LEU A 263 13.56 6.36 -11.62
CA LEU A 263 12.48 5.93 -12.52
C LEU A 263 12.70 6.39 -13.96
N GLN A 264 13.36 7.54 -14.16
CA GLN A 264 13.66 8.07 -15.49
C GLN A 264 14.76 7.28 -16.22
N ASN A 265 15.66 6.64 -15.46
CA ASN A 265 16.75 5.84 -16.01
C ASN A 265 16.35 4.40 -16.34
N VAL A 266 15.16 3.96 -15.93
CA VAL A 266 14.61 2.63 -16.27
C VAL A 266 13.85 2.67 -17.60
N THR A 267 13.42 3.86 -18.05
CA THR A 267 12.69 4.05 -19.31
C THR A 267 13.56 4.44 -20.52
N ALA A 268 14.89 4.41 -20.37
CA ALA A 268 15.86 4.75 -21.42
C ALA A 268 16.57 3.53 -22.00
#